data_AF-A0A954L7P1-F1
#
_entry.id   AF-A0A954L7P1-F1
#
_cell.length_a   1.000
_cell.length_b   1.000
_cell.length_c   1.000
_cell.angle_alpha   90.00
_cell.angle_beta   90.00
_cell.angle_gamma   90.00
#
_symmetry.space_group_name_H-M   'P 1'
#
loop_
_entity.id
_entity.type
_entity.pdbx_description
1 polymer ?
#
loop_
_entity_poly.entity_id
_entity_poly.type
_entity_poly.pdbx_seq_one_letter_code
_entity_poly.pdbx_strand_id
1 'polypeptide(L)' 'ADPRGEFLSALNADPVYRLLGSDGFGGAAPPADQPAVDHPLKAGTIGYHIRSGKHDVTRFDWEQYLDFADRHFGNRSDR' A
#
# COMPACT_ATOMS: atom_id res chain seq x y z
N ALA A 1 10.92 -14.52 -1.38
CA ALA A 1 10.30 -13.37 -0.72
C ALA A 1 9.87 -13.79 0.68
N ASP A 2 9.99 -12.89 1.66
CA ASP A 2 9.40 -13.03 2.99
C ASP A 2 8.25 -12.01 3.09
N PRO A 3 7.01 -12.40 2.74
CA PRO A 3 5.90 -11.45 2.69
C PRO A 3 5.63 -10.78 4.04
N ARG A 4 5.88 -11.49 5.16
CA ARG A 4 5.69 -10.94 6.50
C ARG A 4 6.74 -9.87 6.79
N GLY A 5 8.00 -10.14 6.48
CA GLY A 5 9.09 -9.17 6.60
C GLY A 5 8.82 -7.90 5.77
N GLU A 6 8.41 -8.07 4.51
CA GLU A 6 8.05 -6.98 3.61
C GLU A 6 6.91 -6.11 4.18
N PHE A 7 5.84 -6.74 4.69
CA PHE A 7 4.75 -6.02 5.36
C PHE A 7 5.23 -5.27 6.60
N LEU A 8 6.01 -5.91 7.48
CA LEU A 8 6.52 -5.28 8.69
C LEU A 8 7.46 -4.11 8.39
N SER A 9 8.24 -4.17 7.31
CA SER A 9 9.06 -3.04 6.86
C SER A 9 8.20 -1.83 6.50
N ALA A 10 7.13 -2.04 5.71
CA ALA A 10 6.20 -0.97 5.38
C ALA A 10 5.46 -0.45 6.62
N LEU A 11 4.96 -1.35 7.48
CA LEU A 11 4.27 -1.04 8.74
C LEU A 11 5.10 -0.12 9.63
N ASN A 12 6.37 -0.46 9.85
CA ASN A 12 7.26 0.31 10.72
C ASN A 12 7.77 1.61 10.07
N ALA A 13 7.54 1.82 8.77
CA ALA A 13 7.80 3.10 8.11
C ALA A 13 6.65 4.12 8.32
N ASP A 14 5.44 3.66 8.65
CA ASP A 14 4.25 4.51 8.84
C ASP A 14 4.47 5.73 9.76
N PRO A 15 5.13 5.60 10.94
CA PRO A 15 5.35 6.75 11.83
C PRO A 15 6.18 7.87 11.18
N VAL A 16 7.16 7.53 10.33
CA VAL A 16 7.99 8.51 9.62
C VAL A 16 7.19 9.21 8.53
N TYR A 17 6.35 8.46 7.80
CA TYR A 17 5.45 9.04 6.81
C TYR A 17 4.45 10.02 7.44
N ARG A 18 3.90 9.68 8.62
CA ARG A 18 3.03 10.58 9.39
C ARG A 18 3.78 11.79 9.93
N LEU A 19 5.01 11.61 10.42
CA LEU A 19 5.89 12.70 10.86
C LEU A 19 6.13 13.72 9.74
N LEU A 20 6.25 13.25 8.50
CA LEU A 20 6.42 14.10 7.31
C LEU A 20 5.11 14.71 6.78
N GLY A 21 3.99 14.54 7.49
CA GLY A 21 2.70 15.16 7.16
C GLY A 21 1.82 14.38 6.19
N SER A 22 2.13 13.11 5.91
CA SER A 22 1.26 12.22 5.13
C SER A 22 0.33 11.40 6.03
N ASP A 23 -0.54 10.60 5.43
CA ASP A 23 -1.49 9.73 6.12
C ASP A 23 -0.95 8.32 6.40
N GLY A 24 0.31 8.01 6.06
CA GLY A 24 0.89 6.67 6.26
C GLY A 24 0.12 5.61 5.49
N PHE A 25 -0.32 4.53 6.13
CA PHE A 25 -1.25 3.52 5.55
C PHE A 25 -2.69 4.03 5.35
N GLY A 26 -2.98 5.27 5.69
CA GLY A 26 -4.32 5.84 5.76
C GLY A 26 -4.90 5.70 7.17
N GLY A 27 -6.09 6.25 7.36
CA GLY A 27 -6.79 6.22 8.65
C GLY A 27 -6.03 6.91 9.79
N ALA A 28 -6.52 6.70 11.02
CA ALA A 28 -5.95 7.31 12.23
C ALA A 28 -4.67 6.62 12.73
N ALA A 29 -4.43 5.36 12.34
CA ALA A 29 -3.30 4.52 12.78
C ALA A 29 -3.00 3.46 11.70
N PRO A 30 -1.77 2.89 11.67
CA PRO A 30 -1.43 1.80 10.76
C PRO A 30 -2.25 0.53 11.03
N PRO A 31 -2.36 -0.39 10.06
CA PRO A 31 -3.05 -1.66 10.24
C PRO A 31 -2.38 -2.51 11.33
N ALA A 32 -3.18 -3.21 12.14
CA ALA A 32 -2.63 -4.09 13.18
C ALA A 32 -1.96 -5.34 12.62
N ASP A 33 -2.46 -5.84 11.50
CA ASP A 33 -2.07 -7.12 10.89
C ASP A 33 -1.86 -6.99 9.38
N GLN A 34 -1.12 -7.95 8.82
CA GLN A 34 -0.95 -8.08 7.37
C GLN A 34 -2.34 -8.32 6.73
N PRO A 35 -2.64 -7.67 5.58
CA PRO A 35 -3.91 -7.91 4.92
C PRO A 35 -4.04 -9.37 4.47
N ALA A 36 -5.29 -9.79 4.31
CA ALA A 36 -5.58 -11.07 3.66
C ALA A 36 -5.06 -11.08 2.21
N VAL A 37 -4.75 -12.28 1.73
CA VAL A 37 -4.32 -12.49 0.34
C VAL A 37 -5.37 -11.96 -0.63
N ASP A 38 -4.92 -11.25 -1.65
CA ASP A 38 -5.72 -10.58 -2.68
C ASP A 38 -6.61 -9.42 -2.13
N HIS A 39 -6.40 -8.97 -0.88
CA HIS A 39 -7.08 -7.83 -0.26
C HIS A 39 -6.12 -6.64 0.00
N PRO A 40 -5.89 -5.76 -0.98
CA PRO A 40 -4.86 -4.72 -0.96
C PRO A 40 -5.18 -3.57 0.01
N LEU A 41 -4.16 -3.01 0.67
CA LEU A 41 -4.22 -1.74 1.39
C LEU A 41 -3.71 -0.62 0.48
N LYS A 42 -4.59 0.31 0.09
CA LYS A 42 -4.28 1.39 -0.88
C LYS A 42 -4.79 2.77 -0.44
N ALA A 43 -5.25 2.90 0.80
CA ALA A 43 -5.95 4.10 1.27
C ALA A 43 -4.99 5.22 1.67
N GLY A 44 -3.75 4.92 2.02
CA GLY A 44 -2.77 5.93 2.40
C GLY A 44 -1.70 6.19 1.37
N THR A 45 -0.69 6.95 1.79
CA THR A 45 0.58 7.18 1.09
C THR A 45 1.47 5.94 1.06
N ILE A 46 1.30 5.03 2.02
CA ILE A 46 1.89 3.69 2.00
C ILE A 46 0.81 2.71 1.53
N GLY A 47 1.11 1.96 0.48
CA GLY A 47 0.31 0.83 -0.01
C GLY A 47 1.03 -0.50 0.22
N TYR A 48 0.26 -1.56 0.47
CA TYR A 48 0.78 -2.93 0.53
C TYR A 48 -0.28 -3.92 0.04
N HIS A 49 0.14 -4.90 -0.76
CA HIS A 49 -0.69 -6.05 -1.10
C HIS A 49 0.14 -7.32 -1.08
N ILE A 50 -0.54 -8.44 -0.80
CA ILE A 50 -0.01 -9.78 -1.00
C ILE A 50 -0.98 -10.51 -1.91
N ARG A 51 -0.44 -11.16 -2.94
CA ARG A 51 -1.22 -11.86 -3.97
C ARG A 51 -1.04 -13.36 -3.87
N SER A 52 -2.07 -14.12 -4.22
CA SER A 52 -1.98 -15.57 -4.42
C SER A 52 -1.03 -15.95 -5.57
N GLY A 53 -0.39 -17.12 -5.47
CA GLY A 53 0.50 -17.65 -6.51
C GLY A 53 1.98 -17.62 -6.15
N LYS A 54 2.84 -17.64 -7.17
CA LYS A 54 4.31 -17.70 -7.05
C LYS A 54 4.96 -16.35 -7.36
N HIS A 55 6.28 -16.29 -7.19
CA HIS A 55 7.09 -15.12 -7.52
C HIS A 55 6.97 -14.77 -9.00
N ASP A 56 6.22 -13.70 -9.27
CA ASP A 56 5.94 -13.15 -10.59
C ASP A 56 5.32 -11.75 -10.44
N VAL A 57 5.22 -10.99 -11.53
CA VAL A 57 4.41 -9.78 -11.62
C VAL A 57 3.28 -10.02 -12.60
N THR A 58 2.05 -10.04 -12.09
CA THR A 58 0.87 -10.43 -12.85
C THR A 58 -0.04 -9.24 -13.12
N ARG A 59 -1.12 -9.49 -13.87
CA ARG A 59 -2.18 -8.52 -14.10
C ARG A 59 -2.75 -7.92 -12.81
N PHE A 60 -2.98 -8.73 -11.77
CA PHE A 60 -3.49 -8.23 -10.49
C PHE A 60 -2.54 -7.20 -9.89
N ASP A 61 -1.23 -7.46 -9.90
CA ASP A 61 -0.24 -6.52 -9.34
C ASP A 61 -0.32 -5.17 -10.08
N TRP A 62 -0.39 -5.21 -11.42
CA TRP A 62 -0.56 -4.01 -12.24
C TRP A 62 -1.86 -3.26 -11.96
N GLU A 63 -2.98 -3.96 -11.78
CA GLU A 63 -4.26 -3.32 -11.38
C GLU A 63 -4.11 -2.59 -10.04
N GLN A 64 -3.44 -3.20 -9.05
CA GLN A 64 -3.18 -2.55 -7.76
C GLN A 64 -2.28 -1.33 -7.88
N TYR A 65 -1.21 -1.41 -8.69
CA TYR A 65 -0.28 -0.31 -8.90
C TYR A 65 -0.93 0.87 -9.63
N LEU A 66 -1.75 0.60 -10.66
CA LEU A 66 -2.42 1.65 -11.43
C LEU A 66 -3.50 2.35 -10.59
N ASP A 67 -4.32 1.59 -9.84
CA ASP A 67 -5.28 2.18 -8.90
C ASP A 67 -4.60 3.06 -7.83
N PHE A 68 -3.43 2.62 -7.34
CA PHE A 68 -2.65 3.38 -6.37
C PHE A 68 -2.07 4.65 -7.01
N ALA A 69 -1.54 4.54 -8.24
CA ALA A 69 -1.04 5.68 -8.99
C ALA A 69 -2.15 6.71 -9.28
N ASP A 70 -3.36 6.28 -9.64
CA ASP A 70 -4.49 7.18 -9.86
C ASP A 70 -4.85 7.96 -8.59
N ARG A 71 -4.76 7.34 -7.41
CA ARG A 71 -4.97 8.03 -6.14
C ARG A 71 -3.93 9.13 -5.86
N HIS A 72 -2.68 8.91 -6.26
CA HIS A 72 -1.57 9.82 -5.94
C HIS A 72 -1.25 10.85 -7.03
N PHE A 73 -1.51 10.49 -8.29
CA PHE A 73 -1.09 11.23 -9.49
C PHE A 73 -2.24 11.44 -10.49
N GLY A 74 -3.41 10.84 -10.26
CA GLY A 74 -4.60 11.11 -11.06
C GLY A 74 -4.93 12.59 -11.03
N ASN A 75 -5.04 13.19 -12.21
CA ASN A 75 -5.19 14.62 -12.42
C ASN A 75 -6.25 15.24 -11.50
N ARG A 76 -5.81 16.18 -10.64
CA ARG A 76 -6.67 17.28 -10.20
C ARG A 76 -6.83 18.22 -11.39
N SER A 77 -7.78 17.95 -12.27
CA SER A 77 -8.15 18.88 -13.35
C SER A 77 -8.87 20.16 -12.86
N ASP A 78 -8.89 20.43 -11.55
CA ASP A 78 -9.39 21.68 -10.96
C ASP A 78 -8.53 22.13 -9.75
N ARG A 79 -7.32 22.64 -10.03
CA ARG A 79 -6.64 23.60 -9.16
C ARG A 79 -6.04 24.73 -9.97
#